data_AF-A0A8J5IL23-F1
#
_entry.id   AF-A0A8J5IL23-F1
#
_cell.length_a   1.000
_cell.length_b   1.000
_cell.length_c   1.000
_cell.angle_alpha   90.00
_cell.angle_beta   90.00
_cell.angle_gamma   90.00
#
_symmetry.space_group_name_H-M   'P 1'
#
loop_
_entity.id
_entity.type
_entity.pdbx_description
1 polymer ?
#
loop_
_entity_poly.entity_id
_entity_poly.type
_entity_poly.pdbx_seq_one_letter_code
_entity_poly.pdbx_strand_id
1 'polypeptide(L)'
;MAATRRNAIPLWMKKEVLDWINTAGQEIPSRAVPYFRERGWDLDPGTVRRWWSKRAEIWAGNPHQQRLAGGGHKKAVGVLEDLLLEMIVLRRLKKEK
;
A
#
# COMPACT_ATOMS: atom_id res chain seq x y z
N MET A 1 -6.11 2.62 -23.92
CA MET A 1 -6.52 1.76 -22.78
C MET A 1 -6.29 2.53 -21.49
N ALA A 2 -7.36 2.86 -20.75
CA ALA A 2 -7.21 3.56 -19.48
C ALA A 2 -6.48 2.66 -18.48
N ALA A 3 -5.39 3.14 -17.90
CA ALA A 3 -4.70 2.41 -16.84
C ALA A 3 -5.68 2.20 -15.67
N THR A 4 -6.03 0.94 -15.37
CA THR A 4 -6.72 0.57 -14.14
C THR A 4 -5.94 1.19 -12.97
N ARG A 5 -6.54 2.18 -12.31
CA ARG A 5 -5.97 2.78 -11.10
C ARG A 5 -5.93 1.67 -10.05
N ARG A 6 -4.73 1.19 -9.71
CA ARG A 6 -4.56 0.29 -8.57
C ARG A 6 -4.91 1.08 -7.32
N ASN A 7 -6.12 0.89 -6.81
CA ASN A 7 -6.52 1.48 -5.53
C ASN A 7 -5.56 0.95 -4.46
N ALA A 8 -4.94 1.86 -3.73
CA ALA A 8 -4.01 1.49 -2.69
C ALA A 8 -4.81 0.86 -1.54
N ILE A 9 -4.60 -0.43 -1.29
CA ILE A 9 -5.24 -1.10 -0.15
C ILE A 9 -4.63 -0.55 1.15
N PRO A 10 -5.42 0.03 2.05
CA PRO A 10 -4.94 0.63 3.28
C PRO A 10 -4.31 -0.42 4.22
N LEU A 11 -3.40 0.01 5.11
CA LEU A 11 -2.71 -0.91 6.02
C LEU A 11 -3.66 -1.59 7.00
N TRP A 12 -4.73 -0.95 7.45
CA TRP A 12 -5.71 -1.58 8.35
C TRP A 12 -6.35 -2.83 7.72
N MET A 13 -6.74 -2.79 6.44
CA MET A 13 -7.27 -3.99 5.74
C MET A 13 -6.21 -5.09 5.67
N LYS A 14 -4.95 -4.74 5.41
CA LYS A 14 -3.87 -5.73 5.37
C LYS A 14 -3.67 -6.36 6.75
N LYS A 15 -3.72 -5.57 7.81
CA LYS A 15 -3.63 -6.05 9.20
C LYS A 15 -4.78 -6.99 9.52
N GLU A 16 -6.01 -6.65 9.13
CA GLU A 16 -7.18 -7.51 9.32
C GLU A 16 -7.05 -8.86 8.59
N VAL A 17 -6.55 -8.86 7.35
CA VAL A 17 -6.27 -10.10 6.62
C VAL A 17 -5.20 -10.94 7.32
N LEU A 18 -4.11 -10.30 7.79
CA LEU A 18 -3.03 -10.99 8.49
C LEU A 18 -3.49 -11.55 9.84
N ASP A 19 -4.31 -10.80 10.57
CA ASP A 19 -4.88 -11.22 11.84
C ASP A 19 -5.81 -12.43 11.67
N TRP A 20 -6.66 -12.40 10.63
CA TRP A 20 -7.49 -13.55 10.29
C TRP A 20 -6.66 -14.77 9.90
N ILE A 21 -5.58 -14.60 9.13
CA ILE A 21 -4.66 -15.70 8.78
C ILE A 21 -4.05 -16.32 10.04
N ASN A 22 -3.64 -15.50 11.02
CA ASN A 22 -3.07 -15.95 12.30
C ASN A 22 -4.09 -16.70 13.16
N THR A 23 -5.33 -16.24 13.23
CA THR A 23 -6.32 -16.74 14.20
C THR A 23 -7.19 -17.87 13.64
N ALA A 24 -7.78 -17.67 12.46
CA ALA A 24 -8.73 -18.59 11.84
C ALA A 24 -8.16 -19.31 10.61
N GLY A 25 -7.21 -18.68 9.92
CA GLY A 25 -6.61 -19.19 8.68
C GLY A 25 -5.56 -20.28 8.88
N GLN A 26 -5.25 -20.68 10.12
CA GLN A 26 -4.22 -21.66 10.45
C GLN A 26 -2.85 -21.32 9.81
N GLU A 27 -2.51 -20.03 9.75
CA GLU A 27 -1.28 -19.53 9.13
C GLU A 27 -1.17 -19.79 7.62
N ILE A 28 -2.27 -20.14 6.94
CA ILE A 28 -2.31 -20.41 5.50
C ILE A 28 -2.89 -19.20 4.74
N PRO A 29 -2.06 -18.41 4.02
CA PRO A 29 -2.52 -17.19 3.36
C PRO A 29 -3.54 -17.43 2.25
N SER A 30 -3.46 -18.58 1.58
CA SER A 30 -4.37 -18.94 0.48
C SER A 30 -5.82 -19.05 0.93
N ARG A 31 -6.08 -19.32 2.22
CA ARG A 31 -7.44 -19.45 2.78
C ARG A 31 -8.14 -18.10 2.98
N ALA A 32 -7.37 -17.02 3.08
CA ALA A 32 -7.95 -15.70 3.27
C ALA A 32 -8.68 -15.21 2.01
N VAL A 33 -8.23 -15.62 0.82
CA VAL A 33 -8.81 -15.17 -0.45
C VAL A 33 -10.30 -15.52 -0.57
N PRO A 34 -10.75 -16.79 -0.46
CA PRO A 34 -12.18 -17.10 -0.52
C PRO A 34 -12.96 -16.43 0.63
N TYR A 35 -12.42 -16.42 1.84
CA TYR A 35 -13.07 -15.83 3.02
C TYR A 35 -13.38 -14.33 2.87
N PHE A 36 -12.44 -13.55 2.36
CA PHE A 36 -12.62 -12.11 2.16
C PHE A 36 -13.36 -11.79 0.86
N ARG A 37 -13.29 -12.66 -0.16
CA ARG A 37 -14.12 -12.53 -1.38
C ARG A 37 -15.61 -12.63 -1.05
N GLU A 38 -16.01 -13.56 -0.18
CA GLU A 38 -17.40 -13.65 0.30
C GLU A 38 -17.88 -12.39 1.03
N ARG A 39 -16.95 -11.62 1.62
CA ARG A 39 -17.21 -10.33 2.29
C ARG A 39 -17.09 -9.12 1.35
N GLY A 40 -17.00 -9.36 0.04
CA GLY A 40 -16.95 -8.32 -0.98
C GLY A 40 -15.56 -7.70 -1.21
N TRP A 41 -14.49 -8.31 -0.70
CA TRP A 41 -13.14 -7.81 -0.91
C TRP A 41 -12.48 -8.56 -2.08
N ASP A 42 -12.05 -7.82 -3.10
CA ASP A 42 -11.31 -8.39 -4.22
C ASP A 42 -9.81 -8.48 -3.87
N LEU A 43 -9.39 -9.65 -3.39
CA LEU A 43 -8.00 -9.94 -3.02
C LEU A 43 -7.37 -10.91 -4.01
N ASP A 44 -6.21 -10.53 -4.53
CA ASP A 44 -5.36 -11.43 -5.33
C ASP A 44 -4.54 -12.37 -4.42
N PRO A 45 -4.54 -13.70 -4.67
CA PRO A 45 -3.76 -14.66 -3.89
C PRO A 45 -2.26 -14.34 -3.80
N GLY A 46 -1.67 -13.84 -4.89
CA GLY A 46 -0.25 -13.45 -4.92
C GLY A 46 0.04 -12.29 -3.97
N THR A 47 -0.88 -11.33 -3.91
CA THR A 47 -0.83 -10.16 -3.05
C THR A 47 -0.93 -10.54 -1.57
N VAL A 48 -1.87 -11.44 -1.22
CA VAL A 48 -2.02 -11.94 0.16
C VAL A 48 -0.76 -12.69 0.62
N ARG A 49 -0.17 -13.55 -0.23
CA ARG A 49 1.10 -14.22 0.08
C ARG A 49 2.24 -13.22 0.29
N ARG A 50 2.31 -12.17 -0.53
CA ARG A 50 3.32 -11.12 -0.39
C ARG A 50 3.17 -10.36 0.94
N TRP A 51 1.94 -10.05 1.36
CA TRP A 51 1.69 -9.44 2.66
C TRP A 51 2.11 -10.36 3.80
N TRP A 52 1.83 -11.66 3.69
CA TRP A 52 2.24 -12.64 4.69
C TRP A 52 3.77 -12.71 4.86
N SER A 53 4.52 -12.72 3.74
CA SER A 53 5.99 -12.66 3.79
C SER A 53 6.51 -11.38 4.45
N LYS A 54 5.79 -10.26 4.30
CA LYS A 54 6.13 -8.94 4.87
C LYS A 54 5.32 -8.57 6.12
N ARG A 55 4.74 -9.56 6.80
CA ARG A 55 3.78 -9.32 7.90
C ARG A 55 4.35 -8.47 9.03
N ALA A 56 5.64 -8.63 9.35
CA ALA A 56 6.33 -7.82 10.36
C ALA A 56 6.37 -6.32 9.98
N GLU A 57 6.72 -6.00 8.73
CA GLU A 57 6.73 -4.62 8.22
C GLU A 57 5.32 -4.01 8.23
N ILE A 58 4.30 -4.80 7.86
CA ILE A 58 2.90 -4.37 7.86
C ILE A 58 2.40 -4.09 9.28
N TRP A 59 2.78 -4.91 10.26
CA TRP A 59 2.44 -4.70 11.67
C TRP A 59 3.08 -3.45 12.24
N ALA A 60 4.36 -3.19 11.92
CA ALA A 60 5.09 -2.00 12.34
C ALA A 60 4.54 -0.69 11.72
N GLY A 61 3.82 -0.75 10.59
CA GLY A 61 3.24 0.42 9.94
C GLY A 61 2.04 1.03 10.66
N ASN A 62 1.83 2.34 10.53
CA ASN A 62 0.66 3.01 11.10
C ASN A 62 -0.62 2.56 10.36
N PRO A 63 -1.71 2.14 11.05
CA PRO A 63 -2.95 1.69 10.42
C PRO A 63 -3.58 2.67 9.42
N HIS A 64 -3.41 3.98 9.66
CA HIS A 64 -3.97 5.05 8.79
C HIS A 64 -3.13 5.29 7.52
N GLN A 65 -1.93 4.72 7.43
CA GLN A 65 -1.09 4.85 6.24
C GLN A 65 -1.59 3.92 5.13
N GLN A 66 -1.71 4.44 3.92
CA GLN A 66 -2.03 3.61 2.74
C GLN A 66 -0.84 2.76 2.26
N ARG A 67 0.39 3.18 2.60
CA ARG A 67 1.65 2.56 2.15
C ARG A 67 2.64 2.45 3.30
N LEU A 68 3.50 1.42 3.24
CA LEU A 68 4.65 1.32 4.13
C LEU A 68 5.60 2.50 3.88
N ALA A 69 6.21 3.03 4.94
CA ALA A 69 7.29 4.01 4.81
C ALA A 69 8.40 3.45 3.91
N GLY A 70 8.88 4.22 2.94
CA GLY A 70 9.87 3.77 1.96
C GLY A 70 9.35 2.84 0.85
N GLY A 71 8.07 2.46 0.87
CA GLY A 71 7.41 1.70 -0.21
C GLY A 71 6.90 2.57 -1.37
N GLY A 72 7.23 3.87 -1.36
CA GLY A 72 7.07 4.76 -2.49
C GLY A 72 8.12 4.50 -3.56
N HIS A 73 7.97 5.17 -4.72
CA HIS A 73 9.03 5.26 -5.72
C HIS A 73 10.35 5.60 -5.01
N LYS A 74 11.38 4.76 -5.15
CA LYS A 74 12.73 5.17 -4.78
C LYS A 74 13.01 6.41 -5.64
N LYS A 75 13.12 7.60 -5.02
CA LYS A 75 13.51 8.81 -5.73
C LYS A 75 14.80 8.46 -6.48
N ALA A 76 14.76 8.44 -7.80
CA ALA A 76 15.91 8.00 -8.59
C ALA A 76 17.09 8.96 -8.37
N VAL A 77 16.77 10.22 -8.05
CA VAL A 77 17.72 11.29 -7.76
C VAL A 77 17.10 12.19 -6.67
N GLY A 78 17.18 11.75 -5.40
CA GLY A 78 16.44 12.35 -4.27
C GLY A 78 16.46 13.88 -4.18
N VAL A 79 17.65 14.48 -4.28
CA VAL A 79 17.84 15.93 -4.20
C VAL A 79 17.27 16.66 -5.42
N LEU A 80 17.36 16.05 -6.61
CA LEU A 80 16.93 16.69 -7.85
C LEU A 80 15.40 16.79 -7.93
N GLU A 81 14.68 15.75 -7.47
CA GLU A 81 13.22 15.75 -7.41
C GLU A 81 12.70 16.83 -6.45
N ASP A 82 13.38 17.04 -5.31
CA ASP A 82 13.01 18.06 -4.32
C ASP A 82 13.24 19.48 -4.85
N LEU A 83 14.38 19.72 -5.51
CA LEU A 83 14.69 20.98 -6.19
C LEU A 83 13.68 21.28 -7.32
N LEU A 84 13.28 20.26 -8.07
CA LEU A 84 12.33 20.41 -9.16
C LEU A 84 10.91 20.71 -8.63
N LEU A 85 10.53 20.08 -7.51
CA LEU A 85 9.28 20.40 -6.82
C LEU A 85 9.26 21.85 -6.32
N GLU A 86 10.36 22.30 -5.70
CA GLU A 86 10.52 23.66 -5.21
C GLU A 86 10.46 24.69 -6.35
N MET A 87 11.15 24.44 -7.47
CA MET A 87 11.06 25.28 -8.67
C MET A 87 9.63 25.35 -9.24
N ILE A 88 8.89 24.24 -9.25
CA ILE A 88 7.50 24.22 -9.75
C ILE A 88 6.59 25.03 -8.82
N VAL A 89 6.73 24.89 -7.50
CA VAL A 89 5.96 25.63 -6.50
C VAL A 89 6.23 27.13 -6.62
N LEU A 90 7.50 27.55 -6.68
CA LEU A 90 7.87 28.95 -6.86
C LEU A 90 7.33 29.53 -8.18
N ARG A 91 7.36 28.74 -9.26
CA ARG A 91 6.83 29.18 -10.56
C ARG A 91 5.30 29.31 -10.56
N ARG A 92 4.59 28.50 -9.77
CA ARG A 92 3.14 28.62 -9.59
C ARG A 92 2.79 29.84 -8.74
N LEU A 93 3.47 30.04 -7.62
CA LEU A 93 3.31 31.22 -6.77
C LEU A 93 3.60 32.52 -7.54
N LYS A 94 4.59 32.51 -8.43
CA LYS A 94 4.92 33.66 -9.28
C LYS A 94 3.90 33.89 -10.42
N LYS A 95 3.10 32.89 -10.79
CA LYS A 95 2.00 33.03 -11.76
C LYS A 95 0.71 33.57 -11.13
N GLU A 96 0.61 33.63 -9.80
CA GLU A 96 -0.53 34.25 -9.09
C GLU A 96 -0.37 35.77 -8.94
N LYS A 97 0.17 36.44 -9.96
CA LYS A 97 0.17 37.91 -10.03
C LYS A 97 -0.06 38.39 -11.45
#